data_AF-A0A950B2K3-F1
#
_entry.id   AF-A0A950B2K3-F1
#
_cell.length_a   1.000
_cell.length_b   1.000
_cell.length_c   1.000
_cell.angle_alpha   90.00
_cell.angle_beta   90.00
_cell.angle_gamma   90.00
#
_symmetry.space_group_name_H-M   'P 1'
#
loop_
_entity.id
_entity.type
_entity.pdbx_description
1 polymer ?
#
loop_
_entity_poly.entity_id
_entity_poly.type
_entity_poly.pdbx_seq_one_letter_code
_entity_poly.pdbx_strand_id
1 'polypeptide(L)'
;MGRSDRVGGPVVGSMAVAALMLLVAAPGAGAAPTASPGPGAGGWVVNKVRFEPVDGATPLTVGANDYRGAIEVTGTAGGVSTINDVALDDYVRGIAEVPPSWPAEALKAQAIAARTYALNRVAASPASAPYRVAGADICATDACQVYAGVAKEQQPGAGAWTAAVAATAGQVVLYNGAPIFAEYSASNGGRTVAGSFPYLKSVPDPDDAAAPLHHWHYTMPLGALAGVLGVAAPDALVSANRANGHLVYQVQAPAPPPPPPPPAPAARPATSTTAPPPGQQAPPPTTTTTVPPPPPPAPPPPTTQTMAIGDFISKANGAGLPIPADMPMAFPSDRFGLAGSGDTVTVDGGGFGHGVGMSQWGAYGKARRGMKAADILAAYYGGLRPAAMPAGQLPATIKVALAVGQGSTTVTSPGRFRVLDGDGTPLALIALGHWTMTPAPGGKVRVVPPEGYDKPLAITSGALEPPALSAGVPATFHYHLSTPAIVTLTLTAPRAAPVAVDAGVLDAGDESQLLPPAALGGAYQVVIAADAGPGRQASLPVVFPVAGPARVVVPPPSLLAAPQGEGLLTRAATAWRSFPDRLPLTAAALLIIGNALFLSALVSLRRRATGAA
;
A
#
# COMPACT_ATOMS: atom_id res chain seq x y z
N MET A 1 -19.03 -34.87 -85.88
CA MET A 1 -20.05 -35.30 -84.89
C MET A 1 -20.26 -34.14 -83.92
N GLY A 2 -21.20 -33.23 -84.21
CA GLY A 2 -22.28 -32.90 -83.26
C GLY A 2 -22.15 -31.48 -82.67
N ARG A 3 -22.40 -30.47 -83.51
CA ARG A 3 -22.65 -28.99 -83.35
C ARG A 3 -22.35 -28.28 -81.99
N SER A 4 -21.50 -27.24 -81.90
CA SER A 4 -21.59 -25.83 -82.44
C SER A 4 -22.69 -25.02 -81.69
N ASP A 5 -22.55 -23.83 -81.08
CA ASP A 5 -21.66 -22.64 -81.13
C ASP A 5 -21.76 -21.86 -79.78
N ARG A 6 -20.70 -21.29 -79.20
CA ARG A 6 -20.14 -19.91 -79.31
C ARG A 6 -21.03 -18.70 -78.91
N VAL A 7 -20.52 -17.99 -77.89
CA VAL A 7 -20.36 -16.51 -77.71
C VAL A 7 -21.58 -15.67 -77.28
N GLY A 8 -21.35 -14.83 -76.25
CA GLY A 8 -21.97 -13.49 -76.12
C GLY A 8 -22.40 -13.10 -74.70
N GLY A 9 -21.63 -12.25 -74.01
CA GLY A 9 -22.22 -11.31 -73.04
C GLY A 9 -22.60 -9.99 -73.74
N PRO A 10 -22.93 -8.90 -73.02
CA PRO A 10 -23.70 -8.76 -71.78
C PRO A 10 -25.01 -7.96 -72.02
N VAL A 11 -25.97 -8.01 -71.10
CA VAL A 11 -27.10 -7.05 -71.07
C VAL A 11 -27.34 -6.59 -69.64
N VAL A 12 -27.30 -5.26 -69.47
CA VAL A 12 -27.69 -4.51 -68.27
C VAL A 12 -29.22 -4.54 -68.15
N GLY A 13 -29.74 -4.91 -66.99
CA GLY A 13 -31.17 -4.87 -66.68
C GLY A 13 -31.39 -4.59 -65.20
N SER A 14 -31.89 -3.40 -64.92
CA SER A 14 -32.27 -2.90 -63.59
C SER A 14 -33.23 -3.85 -62.86
N MET A 15 -32.90 -4.21 -61.62
CA MET A 15 -33.88 -4.78 -60.69
C MET A 15 -33.96 -3.93 -59.43
N ALA A 16 -35.17 -3.45 -59.16
CA ALA A 16 -35.58 -2.84 -57.92
C ALA A 16 -35.39 -3.85 -56.77
N VAL A 17 -34.65 -3.44 -55.74
CA VAL A 17 -34.55 -4.20 -54.49
C VAL A 17 -35.75 -3.81 -53.63
N ALA A 18 -36.76 -4.68 -53.59
CA ALA A 18 -37.79 -4.65 -52.57
C ALA A 18 -37.17 -5.10 -51.24
N ALA A 19 -37.06 -4.18 -50.29
CA ALA A 19 -36.64 -4.47 -48.92
C ALA A 19 -37.73 -5.30 -48.22
N LEU A 20 -37.46 -6.58 -48.01
CA LEU A 20 -38.26 -7.45 -47.16
C LEU A 20 -37.98 -7.07 -45.70
N MET A 21 -38.83 -6.22 -45.11
CA MET A 21 -38.87 -6.00 -43.67
C MET A 21 -39.33 -7.30 -42.99
N LEU A 22 -38.39 -8.04 -42.40
CA LEU A 22 -38.74 -9.00 -41.36
C LEU A 22 -39.25 -8.21 -40.14
N LEU A 23 -40.55 -8.29 -39.89
CA LEU A 23 -41.13 -7.95 -38.60
C LEU A 23 -40.56 -8.93 -37.56
N VAL A 24 -39.54 -8.51 -36.83
CA VAL A 24 -39.17 -9.16 -35.57
C VAL A 24 -40.24 -8.77 -34.56
N ALA A 25 -41.06 -9.73 -34.17
CA ALA A 25 -42.02 -9.56 -33.08
C ALA A 25 -41.27 -9.07 -31.84
N ALA A 26 -41.67 -7.92 -31.31
CA ALA A 26 -41.17 -7.41 -30.05
C ALA A 26 -41.34 -8.49 -28.97
N PRO A 27 -40.31 -8.79 -28.16
CA PRO A 27 -40.51 -9.62 -26.99
C PRO A 27 -41.55 -8.91 -26.12
N GLY A 28 -42.59 -9.65 -25.73
CA GLY A 28 -43.65 -9.14 -24.86
C GLY A 28 -43.06 -8.45 -23.64
N ALA A 29 -43.72 -7.38 -23.20
CA ALA A 29 -43.39 -6.63 -22.00
C ALA A 29 -43.20 -7.60 -20.83
N GLY A 30 -41.95 -8.01 -20.60
CA GLY A 30 -41.54 -8.69 -19.40
C GLY A 30 -41.80 -7.73 -18.25
N ALA A 31 -42.41 -8.24 -17.18
CA ALA A 31 -42.63 -7.51 -15.95
C ALA A 31 -41.37 -6.71 -15.61
N ALA A 32 -41.54 -5.41 -15.32
CA ALA A 32 -40.50 -4.60 -14.72
C ALA A 32 -39.87 -5.42 -13.59
N PRO A 33 -38.53 -5.44 -13.44
CA PRO A 33 -37.89 -6.14 -12.34
C PRO A 33 -38.60 -5.72 -11.05
N THR A 34 -39.20 -6.69 -10.37
CA THR A 34 -39.85 -6.48 -9.07
C THR A 34 -38.86 -5.71 -8.21
N ALA A 35 -39.26 -4.53 -7.75
CA ALA A 35 -38.43 -3.66 -6.93
C ALA A 35 -37.75 -4.50 -5.83
N SER A 36 -36.41 -4.48 -5.77
CA SER A 36 -35.67 -5.08 -4.66
C SER A 36 -36.27 -4.57 -3.35
N PRO A 37 -36.45 -5.43 -2.33
CA PRO A 37 -36.95 -4.98 -1.04
C PRO A 37 -36.08 -3.81 -0.57
N GLY A 38 -36.68 -2.63 -0.42
CA GLY A 38 -35.99 -1.46 0.10
C GLY A 38 -35.31 -1.82 1.42
N PRO A 39 -34.16 -1.20 1.74
CA PRO A 39 -33.49 -1.48 3.00
C PRO A 39 -34.48 -1.24 4.14
N GLY A 40 -34.59 -2.18 5.08
CA GLY A 40 -35.29 -1.91 6.34
C GLY A 40 -34.64 -0.71 7.05
N ALA A 41 -35.28 -0.18 8.09
CA ALA A 41 -34.69 0.88 8.92
C ALA A 41 -33.33 0.41 9.48
N GLY A 42 -32.23 0.83 8.85
CA GLY A 42 -30.86 0.42 9.19
C GLY A 42 -30.15 -0.55 8.21
N GLY A 43 -30.71 -0.84 7.04
CA GLY A 43 -30.06 -1.65 6.00
C GLY A 43 -30.53 -3.12 5.93
N TRP A 44 -29.82 -3.94 5.15
CA TRP A 44 -30.12 -5.37 5.00
C TRP A 44 -29.28 -6.20 5.97
N VAL A 45 -29.83 -7.29 6.51
CA VAL A 45 -29.06 -8.26 7.33
C VAL A 45 -28.98 -9.59 6.59
N VAL A 46 -27.78 -9.97 6.16
CA VAL A 46 -27.51 -11.14 5.31
C VAL A 46 -26.36 -11.96 5.88
N ASN A 47 -26.24 -13.23 5.49
CA ASN A 47 -25.12 -14.07 5.94
C ASN A 47 -23.79 -13.62 5.31
N LYS A 48 -23.88 -13.17 4.06
CA LYS A 48 -22.78 -12.71 3.21
C LYS A 48 -23.35 -11.69 2.24
N VAL A 49 -22.53 -10.71 1.88
CA VAL A 49 -22.80 -9.75 0.80
C VAL A 49 -21.67 -9.79 -0.21
N ARG A 50 -21.98 -9.55 -1.48
CA ARG A 50 -21.05 -9.54 -2.59
C ARG A 50 -21.23 -8.28 -3.42
N PHE A 51 -20.12 -7.62 -3.71
CA PHE A 51 -20.03 -6.42 -4.53
C PHE A 51 -19.35 -6.79 -5.83
N GLU A 52 -19.98 -6.47 -6.97
CA GLU A 52 -19.45 -6.78 -8.30
C GLU A 52 -19.50 -5.55 -9.22
N PRO A 53 -18.40 -5.17 -9.88
CA PRO A 53 -18.45 -4.08 -10.85
C PRO A 53 -19.39 -4.43 -12.01
N VAL A 54 -20.26 -3.49 -12.39
CA VAL A 54 -21.28 -3.70 -13.45
C VAL A 54 -20.63 -3.97 -14.81
N ASP A 55 -19.48 -3.34 -15.07
CA ASP A 55 -18.70 -3.51 -16.29
C ASP A 55 -17.71 -4.69 -16.23
N GLY A 56 -17.60 -5.36 -15.08
CA GLY A 56 -16.65 -6.46 -14.84
C GLY A 56 -15.18 -6.04 -14.76
N ALA A 57 -14.86 -4.76 -14.86
CA ALA A 57 -13.47 -4.28 -15.04
C ALA A 57 -13.07 -3.18 -14.05
N THR A 58 -13.99 -2.27 -13.72
CA THR A 58 -13.69 -1.18 -12.79
C THR A 58 -13.39 -1.73 -11.39
N PRO A 59 -12.27 -1.35 -10.76
CA PRO A 59 -11.92 -1.86 -9.43
C PRO A 59 -12.93 -1.46 -8.34
N LEU A 60 -12.98 -2.28 -7.29
CA LEU A 60 -13.65 -1.97 -6.04
C LEU A 60 -12.61 -1.55 -5.00
N THR A 61 -12.90 -0.52 -4.23
CA THR A 61 -12.00 0.03 -3.21
C THR A 61 -12.39 -0.48 -1.83
N VAL A 62 -11.41 -0.98 -1.08
CA VAL A 62 -11.54 -1.36 0.33
C VAL A 62 -10.38 -0.75 1.10
N GLY A 63 -10.70 0.05 2.12
CA GLY A 63 -9.68 0.84 2.83
C GLY A 63 -8.98 1.79 1.86
N ALA A 64 -7.65 1.71 1.79
CA ALA A 64 -6.83 2.56 0.91
C ALA A 64 -6.46 1.91 -0.44
N ASN A 65 -6.95 0.70 -0.72
CA ASN A 65 -6.51 -0.09 -1.87
C ASN A 65 -7.68 -0.42 -2.80
N ASP A 66 -7.36 -0.48 -4.09
CA ASP A 66 -8.27 -0.90 -5.15
C ASP A 66 -8.01 -2.37 -5.54
N TYR A 67 -9.08 -3.11 -5.79
CA TYR A 67 -9.04 -4.54 -6.08
C TYR A 67 -9.89 -4.86 -7.32
N ARG A 68 -9.35 -5.72 -8.19
CA ARG A 68 -10.08 -6.28 -9.33
C ARG A 68 -11.06 -7.35 -8.87
N GLY A 69 -12.03 -7.67 -9.72
CA GLY A 69 -13.01 -8.71 -9.44
C GLY A 69 -14.06 -8.23 -8.43
N ALA A 70 -14.53 -9.16 -7.60
CA ALA A 70 -15.58 -8.91 -6.62
C ALA A 70 -15.03 -8.80 -5.21
N ILE A 71 -15.77 -8.10 -4.35
CA ILE A 71 -15.53 -8.09 -2.90
C ILE A 71 -16.68 -8.83 -2.22
N GLU A 72 -16.35 -9.82 -1.41
CA GLU A 72 -17.27 -10.50 -0.53
C GLU A 72 -17.03 -10.07 0.91
N VAL A 73 -18.11 -9.83 1.66
CA VAL A 73 -18.03 -9.61 3.10
C VAL A 73 -18.87 -10.66 3.81
N THR A 74 -18.23 -11.41 4.70
CA THR A 74 -18.86 -12.48 5.49
C THR A 74 -18.90 -12.09 6.96
N GLY A 75 -19.98 -12.48 7.64
CA GLY A 75 -20.10 -12.30 9.08
C GLY A 75 -19.49 -13.50 9.80
N THR A 76 -18.80 -13.26 10.91
CA THR A 76 -18.25 -14.28 11.79
C THR A 76 -18.52 -13.91 13.25
N ALA A 77 -18.30 -14.85 14.18
CA ALA A 77 -18.38 -14.54 15.61
C ALA A 77 -17.38 -13.44 16.04
N GLY A 78 -16.28 -13.27 15.31
CA GLY A 78 -15.23 -12.27 15.59
C GLY A 78 -15.41 -10.93 14.87
N GLY A 79 -16.49 -10.72 14.11
CA GLY A 79 -16.72 -9.52 13.31
C GLY A 79 -16.95 -9.81 11.82
N VAL A 80 -16.80 -8.81 10.97
CA VAL A 80 -16.90 -8.97 9.50
C VAL A 80 -15.53 -9.27 8.89
N SER A 81 -15.50 -10.14 7.87
CA SER A 81 -14.28 -10.46 7.12
C SER A 81 -14.45 -10.03 5.68
N THR A 82 -13.43 -9.36 5.12
CA THR A 82 -13.43 -8.87 3.74
C THR A 82 -12.54 -9.74 2.87
N ILE A 83 -13.11 -10.22 1.78
CA ILE A 83 -12.51 -11.20 0.88
C ILE A 83 -12.57 -10.65 -0.54
N ASN A 84 -11.46 -10.66 -1.25
CA ASN A 84 -11.42 -10.37 -2.68
C ASN A 84 -11.53 -11.67 -3.47
N ASP A 85 -12.58 -11.80 -4.28
CA ASP A 85 -12.78 -12.91 -5.20
C ASP A 85 -12.42 -12.46 -6.61
N VAL A 86 -11.27 -12.92 -7.09
CA VAL A 86 -10.58 -12.34 -8.25
C VAL A 86 -10.04 -13.44 -9.15
N ALA A 87 -9.98 -13.19 -10.47
CA ALA A 87 -9.38 -14.14 -11.40
C ALA A 87 -7.92 -14.43 -11.00
N LEU A 88 -7.47 -15.68 -11.13
CA LEU A 88 -6.17 -16.08 -10.60
C LEU A 88 -5.00 -15.23 -11.15
N ASP A 89 -4.99 -14.92 -12.45
CA ASP A 89 -3.94 -14.08 -13.03
C ASP A 89 -4.07 -12.59 -12.64
N ASP A 90 -5.28 -12.11 -12.34
CA ASP A 90 -5.48 -10.78 -11.76
C ASP A 90 -4.97 -10.71 -10.31
N TYR A 91 -5.14 -11.79 -9.54
CA TYR A 91 -4.48 -11.93 -8.24
C TYR A 91 -2.97 -11.84 -8.37
N VAL A 92 -2.39 -12.59 -9.32
CA VAL A 92 -0.94 -12.57 -9.55
C VAL A 92 -0.49 -11.16 -9.99
N ARG A 93 -1.26 -10.42 -10.78
CA ARG A 93 -0.94 -9.01 -11.10
C ARG A 93 -0.83 -8.13 -9.86
N GLY A 94 -1.60 -8.41 -8.80
CA GLY A 94 -1.56 -7.69 -7.53
C GLY A 94 -0.48 -8.15 -6.54
N ILE A 95 0.31 -9.17 -6.84
CA ILE A 95 1.40 -9.65 -5.96
C ILE A 95 2.56 -8.64 -5.92
N ALA A 96 2.90 -8.17 -4.72
CA ALA A 96 3.84 -7.08 -4.48
C ALA A 96 5.16 -7.54 -3.82
N GLU A 97 5.73 -8.64 -4.31
CA GLU A 97 6.90 -9.31 -3.73
C GLU A 97 8.25 -8.78 -4.24
N VAL A 98 8.32 -8.43 -5.53
CA VAL A 98 9.55 -7.94 -6.17
C VAL A 98 9.29 -6.62 -6.90
N PRO A 99 10.28 -5.72 -7.02
CA PRO A 99 10.13 -4.50 -7.81
C PRO A 99 9.77 -4.82 -9.28
N PRO A 100 8.79 -4.13 -9.87
CA PRO A 100 8.34 -4.41 -11.24
C PRO A 100 9.36 -3.98 -12.30
N SER A 101 10.39 -3.20 -11.92
CA SER A 101 11.51 -2.80 -12.77
C SER A 101 12.59 -3.88 -12.93
N TRP A 102 12.44 -5.04 -12.27
CA TRP A 102 13.41 -6.13 -12.36
C TRP A 102 13.45 -6.78 -13.76
N PRO A 103 14.53 -7.53 -14.08
CA PRO A 103 14.65 -8.22 -15.36
C PRO A 103 13.47 -9.14 -15.65
N ALA A 104 13.01 -9.16 -16.90
CA ALA A 104 11.80 -9.88 -17.31
C ALA A 104 11.80 -11.38 -16.92
N GLU A 105 12.95 -12.07 -17.00
CA GLU A 105 13.03 -13.50 -16.64
C GLU A 105 12.92 -13.73 -15.11
N ALA A 106 13.37 -12.78 -14.28
CA ALA A 106 13.14 -12.83 -12.83
C ALA A 106 11.66 -12.58 -12.50
N LEU A 107 11.02 -11.61 -13.18
CA LEU A 107 9.59 -11.34 -13.03
C LEU A 107 8.74 -12.56 -13.44
N LYS A 108 9.07 -13.22 -14.54
CA LYS A 108 8.41 -14.46 -14.98
C LYS A 108 8.58 -15.58 -13.96
N ALA A 109 9.79 -15.78 -13.43
CA ALA A 109 10.04 -16.77 -12.39
C ALA A 109 9.19 -16.48 -11.13
N GLN A 110 9.15 -15.22 -10.68
CA GLN A 110 8.33 -14.81 -9.55
C GLN A 110 6.83 -15.02 -9.81
N ALA A 111 6.31 -14.67 -10.98
CA ALA A 111 4.90 -14.85 -11.33
C ALA A 111 4.49 -16.33 -11.30
N ILE A 112 5.32 -17.22 -11.86
CA ILE A 112 5.08 -18.67 -11.85
C ILE A 112 5.16 -19.22 -10.42
N ALA A 113 6.17 -18.85 -9.64
CA ALA A 113 6.32 -19.27 -8.26
C ALA A 113 5.13 -18.80 -7.41
N ALA A 114 4.70 -17.54 -7.57
CA ALA A 114 3.59 -16.99 -6.82
C ALA A 114 2.26 -17.68 -7.14
N ARG A 115 1.97 -17.93 -8.42
CA ARG A 115 0.78 -18.70 -8.84
C ARG A 115 0.81 -20.13 -8.27
N THR A 116 1.97 -20.77 -8.33
CA THR A 116 2.15 -22.14 -7.84
C THR A 116 1.93 -22.21 -6.33
N TYR A 117 2.50 -21.26 -5.59
CA TYR A 117 2.33 -21.14 -4.14
C TYR A 117 0.86 -20.95 -3.77
N ALA A 118 0.15 -20.02 -4.43
CA ALA A 118 -1.25 -19.74 -4.17
C ALA A 118 -2.13 -20.99 -4.33
N LEU A 119 -1.94 -21.73 -5.44
CA LEU A 119 -2.66 -22.99 -5.69
C LEU A 119 -2.32 -24.08 -4.67
N ASN A 120 -1.06 -24.16 -4.23
CA ASN A 120 -0.67 -25.07 -3.17
C ASN A 120 -1.34 -24.71 -1.84
N ARG A 121 -1.42 -23.42 -1.46
CA ARG A 121 -2.11 -22.98 -0.24
C ARG A 121 -3.60 -23.29 -0.26
N VAL A 122 -4.27 -23.13 -1.41
CA VAL A 122 -5.69 -23.49 -1.56
C VAL A 122 -5.94 -24.94 -1.15
N ALA A 123 -5.04 -25.85 -1.52
CA ALA A 123 -5.14 -27.28 -1.25
C ALA A 123 -4.60 -27.72 0.13
N ALA A 124 -3.56 -27.04 0.63
CA ALA A 124 -2.79 -27.52 1.78
C ALA A 124 -3.07 -26.76 3.10
N SER A 125 -3.70 -25.59 3.06
CA SER A 125 -3.92 -24.78 4.26
C SER A 125 -4.94 -25.43 5.21
N PRO A 126 -4.68 -25.44 6.55
CA PRO A 126 -5.61 -26.01 7.51
C PRO A 126 -6.96 -25.29 7.52
N ALA A 127 -8.06 -26.04 7.59
CA ALA A 127 -9.41 -25.46 7.68
C ALA A 127 -9.62 -24.55 8.90
N SER A 128 -8.81 -24.73 9.95
CA SER A 128 -8.82 -23.92 11.17
C SER A 128 -8.12 -22.56 11.03
N ALA A 129 -7.38 -22.30 9.95
CA ALA A 129 -6.72 -21.02 9.76
C ALA A 129 -7.79 -19.90 9.70
N PRO A 130 -7.59 -18.74 10.36
CA PRO A 130 -8.63 -17.70 10.45
C PRO A 130 -9.21 -17.26 9.11
N TYR A 131 -8.38 -17.12 8.07
CA TYR A 131 -8.84 -16.78 6.72
C TYR A 131 -9.65 -17.90 6.05
N ARG A 132 -9.34 -19.18 6.32
CA ARG A 132 -10.12 -20.33 5.83
C ARG A 132 -11.47 -20.39 6.51
N VAL A 133 -11.53 -20.14 7.83
CA VAL A 133 -12.78 -20.05 8.59
C VAL A 133 -13.67 -18.91 8.06
N ALA A 134 -13.07 -17.79 7.62
CA ALA A 134 -13.78 -16.68 6.99
C ALA A 134 -14.31 -16.99 5.57
N GLY A 135 -13.84 -18.08 4.94
CA GLY A 135 -14.23 -18.51 3.59
C GLY A 135 -13.28 -18.09 2.47
N ALA A 136 -12.06 -17.64 2.80
CA ALA A 136 -11.01 -17.33 1.81
C ALA A 136 -10.09 -18.53 1.58
N ASP A 137 -9.39 -18.54 0.44
CA ASP A 137 -8.42 -19.58 0.07
C ASP A 137 -7.02 -19.28 0.60
N ILE A 138 -6.63 -18.01 0.60
CA ILE A 138 -5.31 -17.49 0.96
C ILE A 138 -5.43 -16.12 1.66
N CYS A 139 -4.40 -15.70 2.40
CA CYS A 139 -4.32 -14.39 3.04
C CYS A 139 -3.51 -13.37 2.20
N ALA A 140 -3.76 -12.07 2.39
CA ALA A 140 -3.10 -10.99 1.64
C ALA A 140 -1.76 -10.49 2.23
N THR A 141 -1.33 -11.04 3.37
CA THR A 141 -0.14 -10.59 4.11
C THR A 141 1.07 -11.49 3.85
N ASP A 142 2.23 -11.10 4.39
CA ASP A 142 3.48 -11.86 4.38
C ASP A 142 3.39 -13.25 5.05
N ALA A 143 2.38 -13.49 5.89
CA ALA A 143 2.03 -14.84 6.37
C ALA A 143 1.64 -15.80 5.22
N CYS A 144 1.23 -15.26 4.08
CA CYS A 144 1.02 -15.97 2.83
C CYS A 144 1.92 -15.36 1.74
N GLN A 145 1.41 -14.34 1.05
CA GLN A 145 2.11 -13.56 0.03
C GLN A 145 1.56 -12.13 0.06
N VAL A 146 2.41 -11.14 -0.14
CA VAL A 146 1.97 -9.73 -0.08
C VAL A 146 1.12 -9.40 -1.31
N TYR A 147 -0.18 -9.19 -1.09
CA TYR A 147 -1.16 -8.83 -2.11
C TYR A 147 -1.61 -7.38 -1.95
N ALA A 148 -1.25 -6.53 -2.93
CA ALA A 148 -1.52 -5.10 -2.91
C ALA A 148 -2.65 -4.69 -3.88
N GLY A 149 -3.27 -5.65 -4.57
CA GLY A 149 -4.27 -5.36 -5.59
C GLY A 149 -3.73 -4.46 -6.71
N VAL A 150 -4.56 -3.52 -7.17
CA VAL A 150 -4.24 -2.62 -8.29
C VAL A 150 -3.07 -1.69 -7.98
N ALA A 151 -2.76 -1.43 -6.70
CA ALA A 151 -1.61 -0.60 -6.32
C ALA A 151 -0.29 -1.12 -6.89
N LYS A 152 -0.14 -2.45 -7.03
CA LYS A 152 1.02 -3.07 -7.68
C LYS A 152 1.13 -2.67 -9.16
N GLU A 153 0.01 -2.62 -9.85
CA GLU A 153 -0.08 -2.33 -11.28
C GLU A 153 0.14 -0.84 -11.58
N GLN A 154 0.09 0.02 -10.57
CA GLN A 154 0.32 1.46 -10.70
C GLN A 154 1.77 1.87 -10.36
N GLN A 155 2.62 0.93 -9.94
CA GLN A 155 4.02 1.21 -9.64
C GLN A 155 4.84 1.56 -10.90
N PRO A 156 5.89 2.39 -10.79
CA PRO A 156 6.80 2.65 -11.91
C PRO A 156 7.41 1.34 -12.44
N GLY A 157 7.24 1.06 -13.73
CA GLY A 157 7.69 -0.18 -14.37
C GLY A 157 6.67 -1.34 -14.33
N ALA A 158 5.47 -1.14 -13.78
CA ALA A 158 4.43 -2.17 -13.69
C ALA A 158 4.06 -2.84 -15.03
N GLY A 159 4.23 -2.16 -16.17
CA GLY A 159 4.03 -2.75 -17.49
C GLY A 159 4.91 -4.00 -17.75
N ALA A 160 6.14 -4.03 -17.22
CA ALA A 160 7.00 -5.21 -17.32
C ALA A 160 6.49 -6.38 -16.46
N TRP A 161 5.94 -6.07 -15.28
CA TRP A 161 5.32 -7.05 -14.40
C TRP A 161 4.06 -7.66 -15.03
N THR A 162 3.11 -6.82 -15.47
CA THR A 162 1.88 -7.32 -16.09
C THR A 162 2.15 -8.12 -17.37
N ALA A 163 3.15 -7.73 -18.16
CA ALA A 163 3.62 -8.51 -19.31
C ALA A 163 4.22 -9.87 -18.90
N ALA A 164 5.00 -9.95 -17.81
CA ALA A 164 5.55 -11.20 -17.31
C ALA A 164 4.46 -12.15 -16.79
N VAL A 165 3.46 -11.63 -16.09
CA VAL A 165 2.29 -12.41 -15.64
C VAL A 165 1.53 -12.95 -16.85
N ALA A 166 1.24 -12.11 -17.85
CA ALA A 166 0.55 -12.53 -19.07
C ALA A 166 1.35 -13.57 -19.89
N ALA A 167 2.67 -13.39 -20.02
CA ALA A 167 3.54 -14.31 -20.75
C ALA A 167 3.69 -15.69 -20.06
N THR A 168 3.29 -15.80 -18.80
CA THR A 168 3.35 -17.03 -18.00
C THR A 168 1.98 -17.48 -17.52
N ALA A 169 0.91 -17.00 -18.17
CA ALA A 169 -0.46 -17.33 -17.84
C ALA A 169 -0.66 -18.87 -17.77
N GLY A 170 -1.27 -19.34 -16.68
CA GLY A 170 -1.50 -20.77 -16.44
C GLY A 170 -0.26 -21.64 -16.20
N GLN A 171 0.96 -21.07 -16.21
CA GLN A 171 2.18 -21.82 -15.90
C GLN A 171 2.41 -21.92 -14.39
N VAL A 172 2.77 -23.12 -13.94
CA VAL A 172 3.03 -23.50 -12.56
C VAL A 172 4.20 -24.48 -12.48
N VAL A 173 4.75 -24.72 -11.28
CA VAL A 173 5.73 -25.80 -11.05
C VAL A 173 5.02 -26.97 -10.37
N LEU A 174 5.12 -28.17 -10.96
CA LEU A 174 4.42 -29.36 -10.48
C LEU A 174 5.40 -30.41 -9.95
N TYR A 175 4.97 -31.15 -8.92
CA TYR A 175 5.60 -32.38 -8.47
C TYR A 175 4.52 -33.44 -8.29
N ASN A 176 4.67 -34.60 -8.94
CA ASN A 176 3.65 -35.66 -8.98
C ASN A 176 2.26 -35.15 -9.40
N GLY A 177 2.21 -34.22 -10.37
CA GLY A 177 0.97 -33.66 -10.90
C GLY A 177 0.29 -32.60 -10.03
N ALA A 178 0.82 -32.28 -8.84
CA ALA A 178 0.27 -31.25 -7.95
C ALA A 178 1.18 -30.01 -7.90
N PRO A 179 0.62 -28.79 -7.72
CA PRO A 179 1.41 -27.58 -7.47
C PRO A 179 2.33 -27.74 -6.26
N ILE A 180 3.61 -27.47 -6.44
CA ILE A 180 4.58 -27.55 -5.35
C ILE A 180 4.34 -26.47 -4.30
N PHE A 181 4.85 -26.69 -3.08
CA PHE A 181 5.04 -25.59 -2.14
C PHE A 181 6.22 -24.72 -2.60
N ALA A 182 5.93 -23.77 -3.50
CA ALA A 182 6.92 -22.91 -4.15
C ALA A 182 7.37 -21.77 -3.22
N GLU A 183 8.02 -22.11 -2.11
CA GLU A 183 8.56 -21.14 -1.17
C GLU A 183 9.59 -20.22 -1.85
N TYR A 184 9.62 -18.96 -1.42
CA TYR A 184 10.60 -17.97 -1.86
C TYR A 184 10.81 -16.91 -0.76
N SER A 185 11.99 -16.31 -0.72
CA SER A 185 12.31 -15.20 0.21
C SER A 185 13.19 -14.16 -0.47
N ALA A 186 13.35 -12.99 0.15
CA ALA A 186 14.10 -11.88 -0.44
C ALA A 186 15.54 -12.26 -0.79
N SER A 187 16.30 -12.77 0.18
CA SER A 187 17.69 -13.19 0.00
C SER A 187 18.02 -14.40 0.88
N ASN A 188 18.89 -15.28 0.39
CA ASN A 188 19.32 -16.50 1.11
C ASN A 188 20.75 -16.40 1.67
N GLY A 189 21.43 -15.27 1.50
CA GLY A 189 22.81 -15.07 1.96
C GLY A 189 23.82 -15.99 1.26
N GLY A 190 23.58 -16.29 -0.02
CA GLY A 190 24.48 -17.10 -0.87
C GLY A 190 24.24 -18.61 -0.85
N ARG A 191 23.26 -19.12 -0.10
CA ARG A 191 22.90 -20.54 -0.09
C ARG A 191 21.48 -20.74 0.43
N THR A 192 20.66 -21.53 -0.26
CA THR A 192 19.31 -21.85 0.21
C THR A 192 19.33 -22.81 1.41
N VAL A 193 18.27 -22.76 2.20
CA VAL A 193 17.99 -23.70 3.30
C VAL A 193 17.15 -24.85 2.75
N ALA A 194 17.38 -26.07 3.27
CA ALA A 194 16.57 -27.23 2.91
C ALA A 194 15.17 -27.12 3.56
N GLY A 195 14.12 -27.32 2.77
CA GLY A 195 12.75 -27.39 3.24
C GLY A 195 12.29 -28.84 3.48
N SER A 196 11.01 -29.01 3.80
CA SER A 196 10.42 -30.32 4.12
C SER A 196 10.12 -31.20 2.90
N PHE A 197 10.35 -30.71 1.69
CA PHE A 197 10.00 -31.39 0.44
C PHE A 197 11.25 -31.75 -0.37
N PRO A 198 11.23 -32.88 -1.13
CA PRO A 198 12.40 -33.37 -1.86
C PRO A 198 12.92 -32.41 -2.93
N TYR A 199 12.09 -31.47 -3.41
CA TYR A 199 12.47 -30.44 -4.36
C TYR A 199 13.00 -29.15 -3.70
N LEU A 200 12.88 -28.98 -2.37
CA LEU A 200 13.41 -27.84 -1.61
C LEU A 200 14.77 -28.20 -1.00
N LYS A 201 15.78 -28.34 -1.85
CA LYS A 201 17.13 -28.69 -1.42
C LYS A 201 17.95 -27.44 -1.09
N SER A 202 18.89 -27.58 -0.15
CA SER A 202 19.92 -26.56 0.07
C SER A 202 20.92 -26.57 -1.09
N VAL A 203 21.02 -25.46 -1.82
CA VAL A 203 21.88 -25.29 -2.99
C VAL A 203 22.70 -23.99 -2.87
N PRO A 204 23.97 -23.96 -3.34
CA PRO A 204 24.73 -22.71 -3.46
C PRO A 204 24.01 -21.70 -4.37
N ASP A 205 24.05 -20.43 -3.99
CA ASP A 205 23.43 -19.35 -4.76
C ASP A 205 24.32 -18.10 -4.84
N PRO A 206 25.42 -18.14 -5.62
CA PRO A 206 26.33 -17.00 -5.72
C PRO A 206 25.67 -15.75 -6.34
N ASP A 207 24.57 -15.90 -7.09
CA ASP A 207 23.86 -14.79 -7.72
C ASP A 207 23.09 -13.94 -6.68
N ASP A 208 22.86 -14.47 -5.48
CA ASP A 208 22.26 -13.75 -4.35
C ASP A 208 23.14 -12.60 -3.85
N ALA A 209 24.42 -12.54 -4.24
CA ALA A 209 25.32 -11.42 -3.96
C ALA A 209 24.83 -10.07 -4.53
N ALA A 210 23.81 -10.08 -5.40
CA ALA A 210 23.10 -8.87 -5.82
C ALA A 210 22.21 -8.25 -4.71
N ALA A 211 21.90 -9.00 -3.66
CA ALA A 211 21.06 -8.53 -2.55
C ALA A 211 21.81 -7.53 -1.66
N PRO A 212 21.20 -6.39 -1.29
CA PRO A 212 21.78 -5.47 -0.30
C PRO A 212 22.04 -6.14 1.04
N LEU A 213 21.18 -7.08 1.43
CA LEU A 213 21.28 -7.85 2.68
C LEU A 213 21.87 -9.25 2.46
N HIS A 214 22.68 -9.44 1.40
CA HIS A 214 23.39 -10.70 1.18
C HIS A 214 24.23 -11.10 2.41
N HIS A 215 24.97 -10.13 2.95
CA HIS A 215 25.68 -10.20 4.22
C HIS A 215 25.42 -8.91 4.98
N TRP A 216 25.31 -8.99 6.30
CA TRP A 216 25.12 -7.84 7.17
C TRP A 216 25.87 -8.06 8.47
N HIS A 217 26.46 -6.99 8.98
CA HIS A 217 27.33 -7.00 10.14
C HIS A 217 27.25 -5.67 10.88
N TYR A 218 27.04 -5.71 12.19
CA TYR A 218 27.00 -4.52 13.02
C TYR A 218 27.19 -4.84 14.50
N THR A 219 27.49 -3.83 15.30
CA THR A 219 27.66 -3.96 16.76
C THR A 219 26.57 -3.20 17.50
N MET A 220 26.12 -3.73 18.64
CA MET A 220 25.20 -3.05 19.55
C MET A 220 25.64 -3.22 21.01
N PRO A 221 25.18 -2.37 21.94
CA PRO A 221 25.39 -2.59 23.37
C PRO A 221 24.75 -3.90 23.84
N LEU A 222 25.47 -4.72 24.61
CA LEU A 222 24.96 -5.96 25.19
C LEU A 222 23.73 -5.71 26.09
N GLY A 223 23.72 -4.58 26.81
CA GLY A 223 22.58 -4.17 27.63
C GLY A 223 21.29 -3.99 26.84
N ALA A 224 21.34 -3.66 25.55
CA ALA A 224 20.15 -3.55 24.70
C ALA A 224 19.47 -4.91 24.48
N LEU A 225 20.23 -6.01 24.51
CA LEU A 225 19.72 -7.37 24.36
C LEU A 225 19.22 -7.99 25.67
N ALA A 226 19.36 -7.31 26.80
CA ALA A 226 19.02 -7.87 28.12
C ALA A 226 17.59 -8.43 28.18
N GLY A 227 16.60 -7.65 27.74
CA GLY A 227 15.20 -8.08 27.69
C GLY A 227 14.93 -9.22 26.70
N VAL A 228 15.63 -9.23 25.55
CA VAL A 228 15.53 -10.29 24.54
C VAL A 228 16.10 -11.60 25.09
N LEU A 229 17.25 -11.53 25.75
CA LEU A 229 17.96 -12.65 26.37
C LEU A 229 17.34 -13.09 27.70
N GLY A 230 16.29 -12.42 28.20
CA GLY A 230 15.62 -12.78 29.45
C GLY A 230 16.52 -12.59 30.69
N VAL A 231 17.40 -11.58 30.68
CA VAL A 231 18.32 -11.26 31.79
C VAL A 231 18.21 -9.79 32.17
N ALA A 232 18.37 -9.48 33.46
CA ALA A 232 18.20 -8.10 33.95
C ALA A 232 19.37 -7.17 33.58
N ALA A 233 20.61 -7.66 33.72
CA ALA A 233 21.83 -6.91 33.40
C ALA A 233 22.95 -7.90 33.06
N PRO A 234 23.14 -8.28 31.79
CA PRO A 234 24.27 -9.11 31.38
C PRO A 234 25.57 -8.30 31.33
N ASP A 235 26.63 -8.84 31.94
CA ASP A 235 27.99 -8.27 31.93
C ASP A 235 28.81 -8.77 30.73
N ALA A 236 28.59 -10.03 30.32
CA ALA A 236 29.17 -10.57 29.09
C ALA A 236 28.26 -11.63 28.44
N LEU A 237 28.26 -11.69 27.11
CA LEU A 237 27.76 -12.83 26.34
C LEU A 237 28.94 -13.77 26.05
N VAL A 238 29.04 -14.85 26.81
CA VAL A 238 30.18 -15.79 26.79
C VAL A 238 30.16 -16.67 25.54
N SER A 239 28.98 -17.13 25.14
CA SER A 239 28.79 -17.88 23.90
C SER A 239 27.35 -17.78 23.40
N ALA A 240 27.16 -17.94 22.09
CA ALA A 240 25.85 -18.03 21.46
C ALA A 240 25.95 -18.92 20.22
N ASN A 241 25.34 -20.10 20.28
CA ASN A 241 25.45 -21.13 19.25
C ASN A 241 24.08 -21.61 18.81
N ARG A 242 23.93 -21.89 17.52
CA ARG A 242 22.70 -22.49 16.97
C ARG A 242 22.78 -24.01 17.08
N ALA A 243 21.75 -24.63 17.65
CA ALA A 243 21.63 -26.08 17.74
C ALA A 243 20.15 -26.50 17.63
N ASN A 244 19.83 -27.40 16.70
CA ASN A 244 18.49 -28.00 16.54
C ASN A 244 17.34 -26.96 16.51
N GLY A 245 17.50 -25.86 15.75
CA GLY A 245 16.50 -24.78 15.65
C GLY A 245 16.43 -23.83 16.85
N HIS A 246 17.33 -24.00 17.83
CA HIS A 246 17.42 -23.17 19.03
C HIS A 246 18.73 -22.38 19.05
N LEU A 247 18.68 -21.21 19.68
CA LEU A 247 19.84 -20.45 20.10
C LEU A 247 20.17 -20.85 21.54
N VAL A 248 21.32 -21.47 21.74
CA VAL A 248 21.88 -21.82 23.04
C VAL A 248 22.96 -20.80 23.38
N TYR A 249 22.76 -20.04 24.44
CA TYR A 249 23.67 -18.95 24.80
C TYR A 249 24.02 -18.95 26.28
N GLN A 250 25.21 -18.47 26.58
CA GLN A 250 25.72 -18.33 27.95
C GLN A 250 25.95 -16.86 28.26
N VAL A 251 25.37 -16.41 29.36
CA VAL A 251 25.45 -15.02 29.82
C VAL A 251 26.05 -14.96 31.21
N GLN A 252 26.99 -14.05 31.38
CA GLN A 252 27.63 -13.74 32.64
C GLN A 252 26.88 -12.58 33.30
N ALA A 253 26.44 -12.74 34.55
CA ALA A 253 25.89 -11.66 35.35
C ALA A 253 27.01 -10.86 36.03
N PRO A 254 26.78 -9.57 36.38
CA PRO A 254 27.78 -8.75 37.04
C PRO A 254 28.17 -9.32 38.40
N ALA A 255 29.39 -9.00 38.84
CA ALA A 255 29.81 -9.28 40.20
C ALA A 255 28.88 -8.58 41.20
N PRO A 256 28.49 -9.24 42.31
CA PRO A 256 27.68 -8.60 43.33
C PRO A 256 28.46 -7.41 43.93
N PRO A 257 27.76 -6.37 44.42
CA PRO A 257 28.44 -5.26 45.06
C PRO A 257 29.25 -5.76 46.28
N PRO A 258 30.39 -5.12 46.59
CA PRO A 258 31.16 -5.49 47.77
C PRO A 258 30.29 -5.36 49.03
N PRO A 259 30.51 -6.21 50.05
CA PRO A 259 29.77 -6.11 51.30
C PRO A 259 29.97 -4.72 51.93
N PRO A 260 28.96 -4.19 52.64
CA PRO A 260 29.09 -2.91 53.32
C PRO A 260 30.28 -2.96 54.30
N PRO A 261 31.01 -1.84 54.48
CA PRO A 261 32.11 -1.80 55.43
C PRO A 261 31.61 -2.18 56.84
N PRO A 262 32.43 -2.84 57.66
CA PRO A 262 32.05 -3.14 59.04
C PRO A 262 31.69 -1.85 59.78
N PRO A 263 30.70 -1.89 60.71
CA PRO A 263 30.34 -0.71 61.48
C PRO A 263 31.58 -0.16 62.17
N ALA A 264 31.79 1.16 62.05
CA ALA A 264 32.89 1.84 62.72
C ALA A 264 32.84 1.50 64.22
N PRO A 265 33.98 1.20 64.88
CA PRO A 265 33.99 0.95 66.31
C PRO A 265 33.35 2.15 67.01
N ALA A 266 32.36 1.88 67.87
CA ALA A 266 31.64 2.92 68.60
C ALA A 266 32.66 3.87 69.24
N ALA A 267 32.56 5.16 68.90
CA ALA A 267 33.41 6.17 69.49
C ALA A 267 33.26 6.07 71.01
N ARG A 268 34.33 5.66 71.70
CA ARG A 268 34.37 5.68 73.17
C ARG A 268 33.98 7.10 73.61
N PRO A 269 33.01 7.27 74.53
CA PRO A 269 32.67 8.59 75.02
C PRO A 269 33.92 9.24 75.61
N ALA A 270 34.18 10.49 75.20
CA ALA A 270 35.30 11.28 75.69
C ALA A 270 35.15 11.47 77.21
N THR A 271 35.82 10.65 78.00
CA THR A 271 35.97 10.87 79.43
C THR A 271 36.85 12.10 79.63
N SER A 272 36.29 13.08 80.32
CA SER A 272 36.89 14.32 80.80
C SER A 272 38.41 14.26 81.04
N THR A 273 39.11 15.13 80.33
CA THR A 273 40.53 15.44 80.50
C THR A 273 40.82 15.85 81.93
N THR A 274 41.35 14.92 82.73
CA THR A 274 42.11 15.27 83.93
C THR A 274 43.57 15.41 83.47
N ALA A 275 44.19 16.57 83.72
CA ALA A 275 45.57 16.83 83.30
C ALA A 275 46.52 15.74 83.85
N PRO A 276 47.42 15.16 83.03
CA PRO A 276 48.43 14.25 83.56
C PRO A 276 49.48 15.03 84.38
N PRO A 277 50.02 14.47 85.48
CA PRO A 277 51.08 15.10 86.24
C PRO A 277 52.38 15.21 85.42
N PRO A 278 53.30 16.13 85.77
CA PRO A 278 54.48 16.43 84.95
C PRO A 278 55.43 15.22 84.93
N GLY A 279 55.76 14.71 83.73
CA GLY A 279 56.84 13.73 83.56
C GLY A 279 56.55 12.48 82.71
N GLN A 280 55.40 12.37 82.01
CA GLN A 280 55.14 11.23 81.11
C GLN A 280 55.03 11.67 79.65
N GLN A 281 55.87 11.08 78.79
CA GLN A 281 55.81 11.24 77.33
C GLN A 281 54.48 10.74 76.78
N ALA A 282 53.91 11.47 75.82
CA ALA A 282 52.76 11.02 75.06
C ALA A 282 53.05 9.66 74.40
N PRO A 283 52.14 8.68 74.44
CA PRO A 283 52.32 7.45 73.67
C PRO A 283 52.41 7.79 72.17
N PRO A 284 53.22 7.06 71.39
CA PRO A 284 53.34 7.30 69.96
C PRO A 284 51.96 7.13 69.28
N PRO A 285 51.68 7.85 68.17
CA PRO A 285 50.42 7.70 67.47
C PRO A 285 50.25 6.24 67.07
N THR A 286 49.11 5.65 67.42
CA THR A 286 48.69 4.34 66.94
C THR A 286 48.63 4.41 65.41
N THR A 287 49.64 3.85 64.73
CA THR A 287 49.56 3.58 63.29
C THR A 287 48.36 2.68 63.08
N THR A 288 47.30 3.25 62.53
CA THR A 288 46.13 2.49 62.11
C THR A 288 46.58 1.72 60.88
N THR A 289 46.96 0.45 61.05
CA THR A 289 47.19 -0.46 59.93
C THR A 289 45.91 -0.52 59.12
N THR A 290 45.89 0.16 57.97
CA THR A 290 44.76 0.10 57.04
C THR A 290 44.77 -1.32 56.47
N VAL A 291 43.88 -2.18 56.96
CA VAL A 291 43.66 -3.50 56.36
C VAL A 291 43.23 -3.22 54.92
N PRO A 292 43.93 -3.76 53.90
CA PRO A 292 43.51 -3.57 52.52
C PRO A 292 42.09 -4.12 52.37
N PRO A 293 41.21 -3.42 51.62
CA PRO A 293 39.84 -3.88 51.43
C PRO A 293 39.85 -5.31 50.87
N PRO A 294 38.90 -6.17 51.27
CA PRO A 294 38.80 -7.51 50.71
C PRO A 294 38.66 -7.40 49.18
N PRO A 295 39.24 -8.36 48.42
CA PRO A 295 39.08 -8.36 46.97
C PRO A 295 37.58 -8.40 46.61
N PRO A 296 37.17 -7.73 45.52
CA PRO A 296 35.79 -7.77 45.08
C PRO A 296 35.33 -9.22 44.89
N PRO A 297 34.07 -9.53 45.24
CA PRO A 297 33.54 -10.86 45.04
C PRO A 297 33.61 -11.25 43.56
N ALA A 298 33.97 -12.50 43.28
CA ALA A 298 33.97 -13.01 41.92
C ALA A 298 32.55 -12.96 41.32
N PRO A 299 32.41 -12.74 40.00
CA PRO A 299 31.13 -12.84 39.34
C PRO A 299 30.58 -14.29 39.46
N PRO A 300 29.25 -14.47 39.47
CA PRO A 300 28.64 -15.80 39.48
C PRO A 300 29.06 -16.61 38.25
N PRO A 301 28.92 -17.93 38.20
CA PRO A 301 29.19 -18.67 36.97
C PRO A 301 28.22 -18.25 35.83
N PRO A 302 28.63 -18.34 34.55
CA PRO A 302 27.74 -18.08 33.42
C PRO A 302 26.51 -18.98 33.44
N THR A 303 25.34 -18.41 33.18
CA THR A 303 24.09 -19.18 33.07
C THR A 303 23.84 -19.57 31.62
N THR A 304 23.56 -20.85 31.37
CA THR A 304 23.13 -21.32 30.04
C THR A 304 21.63 -21.15 29.87
N GLN A 305 21.23 -20.58 28.75
CA GLN A 305 19.84 -20.44 28.35
C GLN A 305 19.62 -21.01 26.95
N THR A 306 18.36 -21.29 26.63
CA THR A 306 17.97 -21.83 25.32
C THR A 306 16.66 -21.19 24.89
N MET A 307 16.61 -20.75 23.65
CA MET A 307 15.41 -20.14 23.05
C MET A 307 15.24 -20.64 21.62
N ALA A 308 14.00 -20.88 21.19
CA ALA A 308 13.76 -21.13 19.77
C ALA A 308 14.23 -19.91 18.96
N ILE A 309 14.90 -20.13 17.82
CA ILE A 309 15.46 -19.03 17.02
C ILE A 309 14.35 -18.08 16.55
N GLY A 310 13.20 -18.62 16.16
CA GLY A 310 12.03 -17.81 15.76
C GLY A 310 11.54 -16.90 16.88
N ASP A 311 11.49 -17.38 18.12
CA ASP A 311 11.10 -16.58 19.29
C ASP A 311 12.13 -15.49 19.57
N PHE A 312 13.42 -15.81 19.46
CA PHE A 312 14.50 -14.85 19.63
C PHE A 312 14.39 -13.70 18.62
N ILE A 313 14.26 -14.02 17.33
CA ILE A 313 14.11 -13.03 16.25
C ILE A 313 12.86 -12.18 16.47
N SER A 314 11.73 -12.82 16.79
CA SER A 314 10.47 -12.11 17.02
C SER A 314 10.58 -11.12 18.18
N LYS A 315 11.17 -11.54 19.31
CA LYS A 315 11.43 -10.66 20.45
C LYS A 315 12.40 -9.54 20.10
N ALA A 316 13.51 -9.85 19.43
CA ALA A 316 14.54 -8.88 19.08
C ALA A 316 14.01 -7.79 18.13
N ASN A 317 13.29 -8.20 17.08
CA ASN A 317 12.72 -7.27 16.10
C ASN A 317 11.58 -6.44 16.70
N GLY A 318 10.91 -6.92 17.75
CA GLY A 318 9.90 -6.15 18.51
C GLY A 318 10.47 -5.27 19.62
N ALA A 319 11.76 -5.36 19.95
CA ALA A 319 12.35 -4.72 21.13
C ALA A 319 12.88 -3.30 20.89
N GLY A 320 12.82 -2.76 19.67
CA GLY A 320 13.32 -1.42 19.35
C GLY A 320 14.85 -1.29 19.55
N LEU A 321 15.59 -2.34 19.19
CA LEU A 321 17.05 -2.39 19.35
C LEU A 321 17.76 -1.29 18.52
N PRO A 322 18.92 -0.77 19.00
CA PRO A 322 19.71 0.20 18.24
C PRO A 322 20.38 -0.49 17.05
N ILE A 323 19.80 -0.34 15.87
CA ILE A 323 20.30 -0.92 14.61
C ILE A 323 20.74 0.19 13.64
N PRO A 324 21.63 -0.12 12.69
CA PRO A 324 21.97 0.80 11.60
C PRO A 324 20.74 1.26 10.82
N ALA A 325 20.75 2.50 10.33
CA ALA A 325 19.58 3.11 9.65
C ALA A 325 19.20 2.42 8.32
N ASP A 326 20.14 1.70 7.71
CA ASP A 326 19.98 0.92 6.49
C ASP A 326 19.48 -0.52 6.73
N MET A 327 19.38 -0.95 7.99
CA MET A 327 18.83 -2.25 8.35
C MET A 327 17.30 -2.16 8.52
N PRO A 328 16.51 -3.02 7.85
CA PRO A 328 15.05 -3.00 7.99
C PRO A 328 14.57 -3.54 9.34
N MET A 329 15.40 -4.34 10.02
CA MET A 329 15.15 -4.94 11.33
C MET A 329 16.46 -5.48 11.90
N ALA A 330 16.49 -5.80 13.19
CA ALA A 330 17.70 -6.29 13.86
C ALA A 330 18.15 -7.65 13.31
N PHE A 331 17.23 -8.58 13.11
CA PHE A 331 17.53 -9.91 12.59
C PHE A 331 16.67 -10.20 11.36
N PRO A 332 17.18 -9.88 10.15
CA PRO A 332 16.48 -10.14 8.89
C PRO A 332 16.30 -11.63 8.55
N SER A 333 17.15 -12.52 9.06
CA SER A 333 17.09 -13.95 8.76
C SER A 333 17.43 -14.79 9.98
N ASP A 334 17.23 -16.10 9.86
CA ASP A 334 17.68 -17.08 10.86
C ASP A 334 19.19 -17.36 10.77
N ARG A 335 19.87 -16.83 9.74
CA ARG A 335 21.30 -17.04 9.48
C ARG A 335 22.12 -15.91 10.08
N PHE A 336 22.34 -16.02 11.38
CA PHE A 336 23.17 -15.09 12.14
C PHE A 336 24.03 -15.79 13.19
N GLY A 337 25.04 -15.08 13.66
CA GLY A 337 25.86 -15.36 14.82
C GLY A 337 25.93 -14.14 15.73
N LEU A 338 26.12 -14.40 17.02
CA LEU A 338 26.34 -13.36 18.04
C LEU A 338 27.68 -13.62 18.72
N ALA A 339 28.50 -12.59 18.82
CA ALA A 339 29.76 -12.64 19.54
C ALA A 339 29.81 -11.50 20.56
N GLY A 340 29.91 -11.84 21.85
CA GLY A 340 30.11 -10.86 22.91
C GLY A 340 31.55 -10.38 22.97
N SER A 341 31.75 -9.08 23.20
CA SER A 341 33.04 -8.47 23.47
C SER A 341 32.86 -7.34 24.49
N GLY A 342 33.11 -7.64 25.76
CA GLY A 342 32.82 -6.72 26.85
C GLY A 342 31.33 -6.37 26.92
N ASP A 343 31.03 -5.07 26.96
CA ASP A 343 29.69 -4.50 26.99
C ASP A 343 29.02 -4.40 25.60
N THR A 344 29.62 -5.00 24.57
CA THR A 344 29.09 -5.01 23.19
C THR A 344 28.81 -6.41 22.68
N VAL A 345 27.88 -6.51 21.74
CA VAL A 345 27.60 -7.71 20.95
C VAL A 345 27.78 -7.36 19.49
N THR A 346 28.62 -8.15 18.82
CA THR A 346 28.75 -8.17 17.37
C THR A 346 27.71 -9.12 16.81
N VAL A 347 26.94 -8.64 15.85
CA VAL A 347 25.98 -9.41 15.07
C VAL A 347 26.54 -9.57 13.67
N ASP A 348 26.67 -10.82 13.22
CA ASP A 348 27.09 -11.16 11.86
C ASP A 348 26.05 -12.10 11.26
N GLY A 349 25.58 -11.82 10.05
CA GLY A 349 24.56 -12.63 9.42
C GLY A 349 24.46 -12.40 7.92
N GLY A 350 23.48 -13.04 7.31
CA GLY A 350 23.24 -12.89 5.87
C GLY A 350 21.86 -13.34 5.45
N GLY A 351 21.41 -12.80 4.33
CA GLY A 351 20.08 -13.04 3.78
C GLY A 351 18.98 -12.23 4.48
N PHE A 352 17.79 -12.32 3.90
CA PHE A 352 16.57 -11.71 4.41
C PHE A 352 15.38 -12.65 4.12
N GLY A 353 14.75 -13.14 5.18
CA GLY A 353 13.71 -14.16 5.16
C GLY A 353 14.23 -15.58 5.45
N HIS A 354 13.39 -16.58 5.20
CA HIS A 354 13.63 -17.97 5.62
C HIS A 354 14.63 -18.74 4.73
N GLY A 355 14.96 -18.24 3.53
CA GLY A 355 15.98 -18.82 2.65
C GLY A 355 15.64 -20.16 1.99
N VAL A 356 14.42 -20.68 2.18
CA VAL A 356 13.93 -21.92 1.56
C VAL A 356 13.37 -21.64 0.17
N GLY A 357 13.71 -22.48 -0.79
CA GLY A 357 13.24 -22.34 -2.18
C GLY A 357 13.94 -21.20 -2.92
N MET A 358 13.19 -20.37 -3.64
CA MET A 358 13.76 -19.36 -4.53
C MET A 358 14.18 -18.09 -3.77
N SER A 359 15.46 -17.69 -3.91
CA SER A 359 15.87 -16.32 -3.55
C SER A 359 15.43 -15.35 -4.64
N GLN A 360 14.69 -14.30 -4.27
CA GLN A 360 14.27 -13.26 -5.19
C GLN A 360 15.47 -12.52 -5.78
N TRP A 361 16.42 -12.09 -4.94
CA TRP A 361 17.66 -11.45 -5.41
C TRP A 361 18.57 -12.39 -6.18
N GLY A 362 18.61 -13.67 -5.82
CA GLY A 362 19.34 -14.67 -6.60
C GLY A 362 18.72 -14.93 -7.97
N ALA A 363 17.38 -14.93 -8.08
CA ALA A 363 16.67 -14.96 -9.36
C ALA A 363 16.93 -13.70 -10.19
N TYR A 364 16.98 -12.53 -9.56
CA TYR A 364 17.40 -11.28 -10.19
C TYR A 364 18.83 -11.38 -10.77
N GLY A 365 19.79 -11.86 -9.98
CA GLY A 365 21.17 -12.06 -10.44
C GLY A 365 21.28 -13.05 -11.60
N LYS A 366 20.59 -14.20 -11.51
CA LYS A 366 20.48 -15.19 -12.60
C LYS A 366 19.92 -14.60 -13.89
N ALA A 367 18.85 -13.81 -13.78
CA ALA A 367 18.24 -13.17 -14.93
C ALA A 367 19.17 -12.12 -15.56
N ARG A 368 19.93 -11.36 -14.75
CA ARG A 368 20.92 -10.39 -15.27
C ARG A 368 22.03 -11.02 -16.08
N ARG A 369 22.43 -12.25 -15.77
CA ARG A 369 23.38 -13.04 -16.59
C ARG A 369 22.72 -13.86 -17.70
N GLY A 370 21.45 -13.61 -18.01
CA GLY A 370 20.75 -14.17 -19.16
C GLY A 370 20.02 -15.49 -18.94
N MET A 371 19.96 -16.01 -17.71
CA MET A 371 19.22 -17.24 -17.39
C MET A 371 17.72 -17.04 -17.58
N LYS A 372 17.04 -18.02 -18.19
CA LYS A 372 15.59 -17.98 -18.43
C LYS A 372 14.81 -18.41 -17.19
N ALA A 373 13.56 -17.95 -17.08
CA ALA A 373 12.69 -18.24 -15.93
C ALA A 373 12.60 -19.73 -15.60
N ALA A 374 12.50 -20.58 -16.62
CA ALA A 374 12.43 -22.03 -16.43
C ALA A 374 13.71 -22.63 -15.80
N ASP A 375 14.89 -22.09 -16.14
CA ASP A 375 16.17 -22.52 -15.58
C ASP A 375 16.39 -21.94 -14.17
N ILE A 376 15.92 -20.71 -13.94
CA ILE A 376 15.90 -20.09 -12.60
C ILE A 376 15.10 -20.97 -11.65
N LEU A 377 13.85 -21.31 -12.00
CA LEU A 377 12.99 -22.13 -11.17
C LEU A 377 13.57 -23.54 -10.96
N ALA A 378 14.13 -24.15 -12.01
CA ALA A 378 14.79 -25.46 -11.90
C ALA A 378 16.00 -25.43 -10.95
N ALA A 379 16.75 -24.33 -10.90
CA ALA A 379 17.88 -24.18 -9.99
C ALA A 379 17.45 -24.18 -8.51
N TYR A 380 16.26 -23.65 -8.19
CA TYR A 380 15.76 -23.55 -6.81
C TYR A 380 14.86 -24.72 -6.40
N TYR A 381 14.12 -25.31 -7.32
CA TYR A 381 13.10 -26.33 -7.04
C TYR A 381 13.52 -27.72 -7.53
N GLY A 382 14.77 -28.12 -7.24
CA GLY A 382 15.24 -29.50 -7.43
C GLY A 382 15.22 -29.99 -8.88
N GLY A 383 15.36 -29.09 -9.86
CA GLY A 383 15.31 -29.39 -11.29
C GLY A 383 13.93 -29.31 -11.93
N LEU A 384 12.87 -29.05 -11.14
CA LEU A 384 11.51 -28.92 -11.66
C LEU A 384 11.36 -27.68 -12.53
N ARG A 385 10.66 -27.82 -13.65
CA ARG A 385 10.45 -26.75 -14.64
C ARG A 385 8.97 -26.34 -14.68
N PRO A 386 8.67 -25.11 -15.14
CA PRO A 386 7.30 -24.69 -15.38
C PRO A 386 6.59 -25.61 -16.37
N ALA A 387 5.34 -25.92 -16.08
CA ALA A 387 4.41 -26.60 -16.96
C ALA A 387 3.07 -25.85 -16.96
N ALA A 388 2.28 -26.03 -18.02
CA ALA A 388 0.90 -25.58 -18.00
C ALA A 388 0.11 -26.42 -16.97
N MET A 389 -0.75 -25.76 -16.19
CA MET A 389 -1.66 -26.46 -15.29
C MET A 389 -2.59 -27.37 -16.11
N PRO A 390 -2.84 -28.63 -15.70
CA PRO A 390 -3.80 -29.49 -16.39
C PRO A 390 -5.19 -28.84 -16.49
N ALA A 391 -5.85 -29.06 -17.61
CA ALA A 391 -7.19 -28.52 -17.86
C ALA A 391 -8.17 -28.95 -16.74
N GLY A 392 -8.99 -28.01 -16.27
CA GLY A 392 -9.95 -28.24 -15.18
C GLY A 392 -9.35 -28.25 -13.76
N GLN A 393 -8.02 -28.17 -13.60
CA GLN A 393 -7.39 -28.04 -12.28
C GLN A 393 -6.99 -26.59 -11.95
N LEU A 394 -7.02 -25.68 -12.92
CA LEU A 394 -6.83 -24.26 -12.68
C LEU A 394 -8.16 -23.63 -12.27
N PRO A 395 -8.31 -23.11 -11.04
CA PRO A 395 -9.54 -22.45 -10.63
C PRO A 395 -9.71 -21.14 -11.41
N ALA A 396 -10.94 -20.79 -11.74
CA ALA A 396 -11.26 -19.54 -12.45
C ALA A 396 -10.93 -18.32 -11.60
N THR A 397 -11.22 -18.39 -10.29
CA THR A 397 -10.94 -17.34 -9.32
C THR A 397 -10.26 -17.89 -8.08
N ILE A 398 -9.67 -17.00 -7.29
CA ILE A 398 -9.12 -17.26 -5.96
C ILE A 398 -9.70 -16.26 -4.97
N LYS A 399 -10.06 -16.72 -3.77
CA LYS A 399 -10.58 -15.88 -2.69
C LYS A 399 -9.44 -15.48 -1.75
N VAL A 400 -9.16 -14.19 -1.68
CA VAL A 400 -8.06 -13.62 -0.88
C VAL A 400 -8.63 -12.89 0.33
N ALA A 401 -8.29 -13.31 1.54
CA ALA A 401 -8.65 -12.58 2.76
C ALA A 401 -7.84 -11.29 2.85
N LEU A 402 -8.52 -10.15 2.70
CA LEU A 402 -7.94 -8.81 2.87
C LEU A 402 -7.88 -8.44 4.35
N ALA A 403 -8.95 -8.76 5.10
CA ALA A 403 -9.04 -8.56 6.53
C ALA A 403 -10.04 -9.55 7.15
N VAL A 404 -9.80 -9.99 8.38
CA VAL A 404 -10.66 -10.94 9.11
C VAL A 404 -11.05 -10.33 10.45
N GLY A 405 -12.29 -10.54 10.88
CA GLY A 405 -12.76 -10.16 12.23
C GLY A 405 -12.75 -8.66 12.52
N GLN A 406 -13.09 -7.83 11.53
CA GLN A 406 -13.17 -6.38 11.68
C GLN A 406 -14.50 -5.94 12.31
N GLY A 407 -14.49 -4.80 13.02
CA GLY A 407 -15.72 -4.20 13.56
C GLY A 407 -16.58 -3.51 12.50
N SER A 408 -15.99 -3.12 11.38
CA SER A 408 -16.66 -2.55 10.20
C SER A 408 -15.73 -2.65 9.00
N THR A 409 -16.29 -2.57 7.79
CA THR A 409 -15.54 -2.39 6.54
C THR A 409 -16.41 -1.61 5.55
N THR A 410 -15.77 -0.89 4.63
CA THR A 410 -16.45 -0.07 3.62
C THR A 410 -15.99 -0.48 2.24
N VAL A 411 -16.94 -0.58 1.31
CA VAL A 411 -16.70 -0.85 -0.11
C VAL A 411 -17.22 0.33 -0.91
N THR A 412 -16.41 0.81 -1.85
CA THR A 412 -16.78 1.83 -2.85
C THR A 412 -16.17 1.48 -4.20
N SER A 413 -16.39 2.31 -5.21
CA SER A 413 -15.79 2.17 -6.53
C SER A 413 -15.83 3.50 -7.27
N PRO A 414 -14.87 3.80 -8.16
CA PRO A 414 -14.98 4.91 -9.09
C PRO A 414 -16.03 4.66 -10.19
N GLY A 415 -16.67 3.49 -10.23
CA GLY A 415 -17.75 3.17 -11.15
C GLY A 415 -18.95 2.52 -10.47
N ARG A 416 -19.88 2.02 -11.29
CA ARG A 416 -21.09 1.35 -10.81
C ARG A 416 -20.81 -0.10 -10.44
N PHE A 417 -21.43 -0.56 -9.37
CA PHE A 417 -21.39 -1.97 -8.95
C PHE A 417 -22.78 -2.49 -8.56
N ARG A 418 -22.89 -3.81 -8.50
CA ARG A 418 -24.04 -4.55 -7.96
C ARG A 418 -23.73 -4.92 -6.51
N VAL A 419 -24.77 -4.98 -5.69
CA VAL A 419 -24.74 -5.50 -4.33
C VAL A 419 -25.69 -6.69 -4.29
N LEU A 420 -25.15 -7.87 -4.03
CA LEU A 420 -25.86 -9.14 -4.01
C LEU A 420 -25.75 -9.77 -2.62
N ASP A 421 -26.75 -10.51 -2.17
CA ASP A 421 -26.61 -11.36 -0.99
C ASP A 421 -25.84 -12.66 -1.29
N GLY A 422 -25.71 -13.53 -0.29
CA GLY A 422 -24.99 -14.80 -0.40
C GLY A 422 -25.58 -15.80 -1.41
N ASP A 423 -26.86 -15.66 -1.73
CA ASP A 423 -27.57 -16.52 -2.71
C ASP A 423 -27.55 -15.91 -4.12
N GLY A 424 -26.94 -14.74 -4.29
CA GLY A 424 -26.89 -14.00 -5.55
C GLY A 424 -28.14 -13.12 -5.79
N THR A 425 -29.01 -12.97 -4.79
CA THR A 425 -30.19 -12.10 -4.90
C THR A 425 -29.75 -10.64 -4.87
N PRO A 426 -30.17 -9.80 -5.83
CA PRO A 426 -29.79 -8.40 -5.84
C PRO A 426 -30.42 -7.60 -4.70
N LEU A 427 -29.56 -7.05 -3.83
CA LEU A 427 -29.92 -5.99 -2.89
C LEU A 427 -29.94 -4.63 -3.59
N ALA A 428 -28.98 -4.40 -4.50
CA ALA A 428 -28.90 -3.23 -5.37
C ALA A 428 -28.30 -3.60 -6.73
N LEU A 429 -29.00 -3.32 -7.83
CA LEU A 429 -28.52 -3.61 -9.19
C LEU A 429 -27.57 -2.55 -9.74
N ILE A 430 -27.73 -1.30 -9.30
CA ILE A 430 -26.87 -0.17 -9.66
C ILE A 430 -26.61 0.58 -8.35
N ALA A 431 -25.40 0.44 -7.84
CA ALA A 431 -24.93 1.08 -6.62
C ALA A 431 -23.73 1.99 -6.92
N LEU A 432 -23.67 3.07 -6.15
CA LEU A 432 -22.62 4.08 -6.10
C LEU A 432 -22.41 4.47 -4.63
N GLY A 433 -21.33 5.21 -4.36
CA GLY A 433 -21.02 5.74 -3.04
C GLY A 433 -20.44 4.71 -2.08
N HIS A 434 -20.30 5.09 -0.81
CA HIS A 434 -19.68 4.27 0.22
C HIS A 434 -20.69 3.35 0.93
N TRP A 435 -20.53 2.04 0.74
CA TRP A 435 -21.35 1.01 1.38
C TRP A 435 -20.65 0.46 2.61
N THR A 436 -21.33 0.45 3.75
CA THR A 436 -20.74 0.07 5.04
C THR A 436 -21.29 -1.26 5.52
N MET A 437 -20.39 -2.15 5.94
CA MET A 437 -20.73 -3.48 6.43
C MET A 437 -20.31 -3.59 7.90
N THR A 438 -21.27 -3.91 8.78
CA THR A 438 -21.04 -4.09 10.22
C THR A 438 -21.52 -5.46 10.71
N PRO A 439 -20.98 -5.98 11.82
CA PRO A 439 -21.47 -7.22 12.41
C PRO A 439 -22.95 -7.14 12.79
N ALA A 440 -23.67 -8.24 12.58
CA ALA A 440 -25.06 -8.42 13.00
C ALA A 440 -25.23 -9.74 13.80
N PRO A 441 -26.27 -9.86 14.65
CA PRO A 441 -26.50 -11.05 15.46
C PRO A 441 -26.53 -12.35 14.64
N GLY A 442 -26.02 -13.43 15.24
CA GLY A 442 -25.95 -14.75 14.60
C GLY A 442 -24.81 -14.89 13.57
N GLY A 443 -23.77 -14.07 13.68
CA GLY A 443 -22.63 -14.09 12.73
C GLY A 443 -23.01 -13.57 11.35
N LYS A 444 -24.01 -12.68 11.26
CA LYS A 444 -24.47 -12.09 10.01
C LYS A 444 -23.77 -10.75 9.74
N VAL A 445 -23.97 -10.21 8.55
CA VAL A 445 -23.52 -8.87 8.13
C VAL A 445 -24.74 -7.97 7.99
N ARG A 446 -24.67 -6.78 8.59
CA ARG A 446 -25.55 -5.67 8.26
C ARG A 446 -24.92 -4.84 7.15
N VAL A 447 -25.62 -4.72 6.03
CA VAL A 447 -25.25 -3.95 4.84
C VAL A 447 -26.00 -2.63 4.89
N VAL A 448 -25.25 -1.54 5.07
CA VAL A 448 -25.77 -0.18 5.19
C VAL A 448 -25.44 0.57 3.90
N PRO A 449 -26.44 0.98 3.11
CA PRO A 449 -26.21 1.82 1.94
C PRO A 449 -25.79 3.24 2.35
N PRO A 450 -25.14 4.01 1.45
CA PRO A 450 -24.85 5.42 1.69
C PRO A 450 -26.13 6.24 1.91
N GLU A 451 -25.99 7.38 2.58
CA GLU A 451 -27.11 8.28 2.81
C GLU A 451 -27.78 8.69 1.49
N GLY A 452 -29.12 8.73 1.49
CA GLY A 452 -29.88 9.15 0.32
C GLY A 452 -29.95 8.13 -0.80
N TYR A 453 -29.39 6.92 -0.65
CA TYR A 453 -29.47 5.86 -1.65
C TYR A 453 -30.90 5.62 -2.17
N ASP A 454 -31.90 5.64 -1.29
CA ASP A 454 -33.31 5.40 -1.59
C ASP A 454 -34.11 6.67 -1.95
N LYS A 455 -33.48 7.85 -1.93
CA LYS A 455 -34.11 9.13 -2.29
C LYS A 455 -34.02 9.40 -3.80
N PRO A 456 -34.87 10.27 -4.37
CA PRO A 456 -34.66 10.80 -5.71
C PRO A 456 -33.38 11.62 -5.81
N LEU A 457 -32.71 11.57 -6.97
CA LEU A 457 -31.55 12.42 -7.24
C LEU A 457 -31.97 13.87 -7.47
N ALA A 458 -31.41 14.77 -6.68
CA ALA A 458 -31.57 16.22 -6.77
C ALA A 458 -30.21 16.89 -6.57
N ILE A 459 -30.02 18.01 -7.27
CA ILE A 459 -28.83 18.87 -7.16
C ILE A 459 -29.33 20.24 -6.68
N THR A 460 -28.70 20.77 -5.64
CA THR A 460 -28.95 22.14 -5.18
C THR A 460 -27.67 22.95 -5.35
N SER A 461 -27.74 24.10 -6.01
CA SER A 461 -26.58 24.99 -6.16
C SER A 461 -26.19 25.60 -4.82
N GLY A 462 -24.91 25.57 -4.48
CA GLY A 462 -24.32 26.29 -3.36
C GLY A 462 -23.66 27.60 -3.79
N ALA A 463 -22.70 28.06 -2.98
CA ALA A 463 -21.97 29.30 -3.21
C ALA A 463 -20.82 29.15 -4.21
N LEU A 464 -20.38 30.28 -4.77
CA LEU A 464 -19.08 30.42 -5.42
C LEU A 464 -18.07 30.99 -4.42
N GLU A 465 -16.84 30.49 -4.46
CA GLU A 465 -15.75 30.98 -3.62
C GLU A 465 -14.52 31.34 -4.48
N PRO A 466 -14.13 32.63 -4.54
CA PRO A 466 -14.82 33.78 -3.95
C PRO A 466 -16.18 34.06 -4.62
N PRO A 467 -17.12 34.75 -3.94
CA PRO A 467 -18.45 35.03 -4.48
C PRO A 467 -18.45 36.00 -5.66
N ALA A 468 -17.39 36.79 -5.81
CA ALA A 468 -17.15 37.66 -6.96
C ALA A 468 -15.88 37.20 -7.69
N LEU A 469 -16.05 36.76 -8.94
CA LEU A 469 -14.96 36.23 -9.75
C LEU A 469 -14.30 37.31 -10.59
N SER A 470 -12.98 37.23 -10.71
CA SER A 470 -12.16 38.05 -11.61
C SER A 470 -11.34 37.15 -12.52
N ALA A 471 -11.09 37.61 -13.75
CA ALA A 471 -10.28 36.86 -14.69
C ALA A 471 -8.89 36.52 -14.11
N GLY A 472 -8.46 35.27 -14.27
CA GLY A 472 -7.21 34.73 -13.75
C GLY A 472 -7.24 34.27 -12.29
N VAL A 473 -8.33 34.51 -11.55
CA VAL A 473 -8.48 34.03 -10.16
C VAL A 473 -9.16 32.65 -10.16
N PRO A 474 -8.58 31.64 -9.49
CA PRO A 474 -9.24 30.33 -9.34
C PRO A 474 -10.52 30.46 -8.50
N ALA A 475 -11.52 29.65 -8.82
CA ALA A 475 -12.81 29.65 -8.16
C ALA A 475 -13.21 28.24 -7.76
N THR A 476 -13.81 28.08 -6.59
CA THR A 476 -14.45 26.84 -6.17
C THR A 476 -15.96 27.01 -6.28
N PHE A 477 -16.62 26.03 -6.88
CA PHE A 477 -18.06 25.98 -6.99
C PHE A 477 -18.62 24.91 -6.05
N HIS A 478 -19.52 25.31 -5.17
CA HIS A 478 -20.15 24.44 -4.17
C HIS A 478 -21.55 24.02 -4.63
N TYR A 479 -21.94 22.78 -4.37
CA TYR A 479 -23.27 22.24 -4.64
C TYR A 479 -23.61 21.10 -3.69
N HIS A 480 -24.88 20.75 -3.58
CA HIS A 480 -25.35 19.66 -2.73
C HIS A 480 -25.99 18.56 -3.58
N LEU A 481 -25.66 17.30 -3.30
CA LEU A 481 -26.27 16.11 -3.90
C LEU A 481 -27.17 15.40 -2.88
N SER A 482 -28.40 15.08 -3.25
CA SER A 482 -29.29 14.33 -2.35
C SER A 482 -28.99 12.83 -2.26
N THR A 483 -28.25 12.29 -3.24
CA THR A 483 -27.90 10.86 -3.36
C THR A 483 -26.53 10.72 -4.02
N PRO A 484 -25.80 9.61 -3.79
CA PRO A 484 -24.57 9.35 -4.53
C PRO A 484 -24.81 9.31 -6.03
N ALA A 485 -23.88 9.86 -6.81
CA ALA A 485 -23.98 9.97 -8.26
C ALA A 485 -22.60 10.08 -8.92
N ILE A 486 -22.52 9.70 -10.19
CA ILE A 486 -21.39 10.08 -11.05
C ILE A 486 -21.64 11.52 -11.50
N VAL A 487 -20.68 12.41 -11.28
CA VAL A 487 -20.84 13.84 -11.56
C VAL A 487 -19.84 14.33 -12.60
N THR A 488 -20.36 15.06 -13.59
CA THR A 488 -19.55 15.79 -14.57
C THR A 488 -20.00 17.25 -14.60
N LEU A 489 -19.05 18.17 -14.50
CA LEU A 489 -19.31 19.60 -14.62
C LEU A 489 -18.88 20.07 -15.99
N THR A 490 -19.76 20.76 -16.70
CA THR A 490 -19.42 21.39 -18.00
C THR A 490 -19.41 22.90 -17.84
N LEU A 491 -18.22 23.50 -17.94
CA LEU A 491 -18.03 24.95 -17.88
C LEU A 491 -18.02 25.53 -19.29
N THR A 492 -18.90 26.49 -19.55
CA THR A 492 -18.98 27.23 -20.81
C THR A 492 -18.65 28.70 -20.57
N ALA A 493 -17.56 29.16 -21.18
CA ALA A 493 -17.13 30.56 -21.12
C ALA A 493 -17.63 31.36 -22.34
N PRO A 494 -17.70 32.70 -22.27
CA PRO A 494 -18.07 33.53 -23.41
C PRO A 494 -17.17 33.27 -24.62
N ARG A 495 -17.77 32.91 -25.75
CA ARG A 495 -17.06 32.66 -27.03
C ARG A 495 -15.99 31.56 -26.96
N ALA A 496 -16.08 30.65 -25.99
CA ALA A 496 -15.21 29.49 -25.88
C ALA A 496 -16.00 28.19 -26.04
N ALA A 497 -15.31 27.12 -26.41
CA ALA A 497 -15.88 25.79 -26.35
C ALA A 497 -16.11 25.37 -24.88
N PRO A 498 -17.16 24.57 -24.59
CA PRO A 498 -17.35 24.00 -23.27
C PRO A 498 -16.19 23.11 -22.84
N VAL A 499 -15.83 23.16 -21.56
CA VAL A 499 -14.80 22.33 -20.94
C VAL A 499 -15.46 21.44 -19.90
N ALA A 500 -15.31 20.11 -20.05
CA ALA A 500 -15.80 19.15 -19.07
C ALA A 500 -14.75 18.90 -17.98
N VAL A 501 -15.21 18.83 -16.74
CA VAL A 501 -14.46 18.43 -15.55
C VAL A 501 -15.17 17.21 -14.98
N ASP A 502 -14.52 16.06 -15.04
CA ASP A 502 -15.03 14.83 -14.45
C ASP A 502 -14.74 14.84 -12.95
N ALA A 503 -15.80 14.87 -12.13
CA ALA A 503 -15.69 14.81 -10.69
C ALA A 503 -15.74 13.35 -10.18
N GLY A 504 -16.13 12.39 -11.03
CA GLY A 504 -16.23 10.98 -10.67
C GLY A 504 -17.45 10.67 -9.80
N VAL A 505 -17.34 9.60 -9.00
CA VAL A 505 -18.38 9.17 -8.06
C VAL A 505 -18.28 9.98 -6.77
N LEU A 506 -19.39 10.64 -6.41
CA LEU A 506 -19.54 11.42 -5.18
C LEU A 506 -20.67 10.83 -4.34
N ASP A 507 -20.60 11.01 -3.02
CA ASP A 507 -21.69 10.64 -2.11
C ASP A 507 -22.79 11.71 -2.08
N ALA A 508 -23.87 11.44 -1.33
CA ALA A 508 -24.80 12.51 -0.96
C ALA A 508 -24.11 13.47 0.01
N GLY A 509 -24.43 14.76 -0.09
CA GLY A 509 -23.86 15.79 0.76
C GLY A 509 -23.42 17.03 -0.01
N ASP A 510 -22.72 17.92 0.71
CA ASP A 510 -22.12 19.12 0.15
C ASP A 510 -20.79 18.78 -0.54
N GLU A 511 -20.68 19.22 -1.79
CA GLU A 511 -19.58 18.96 -2.70
C GLU A 511 -18.98 20.26 -3.21
N SER A 512 -17.69 20.22 -3.52
CA SER A 512 -16.93 21.39 -3.97
C SER A 512 -16.04 21.02 -5.14
N GLN A 513 -16.17 21.74 -6.27
CA GLN A 513 -15.34 21.53 -7.44
C GLN A 513 -14.52 22.78 -7.75
N LEU A 514 -13.21 22.62 -7.89
CA LEU A 514 -12.35 23.68 -8.43
C LEU A 514 -12.67 23.87 -9.91
N LEU A 515 -13.02 25.10 -10.27
CA LEU A 515 -13.23 25.50 -11.66
C LEU A 515 -11.91 25.94 -12.29
N PRO A 516 -11.70 25.65 -13.60
CA PRO A 516 -10.62 26.23 -14.37
C PRO A 516 -10.61 27.76 -14.26
N PRO A 517 -9.43 28.43 -14.14
CA PRO A 517 -9.36 29.88 -14.07
C PRO A 517 -10.02 30.55 -15.28
N ALA A 518 -10.87 31.54 -15.02
CA ALA A 518 -11.55 32.28 -16.06
C ALA A 518 -10.56 33.14 -16.87
N ALA A 519 -10.47 32.91 -18.19
CA ALA A 519 -9.53 33.64 -19.05
C ALA A 519 -10.01 35.06 -19.44
N LEU A 520 -11.33 35.25 -19.49
CA LEU A 520 -11.97 36.50 -19.93
C LEU A 520 -13.08 36.91 -18.96
N GLY A 521 -13.40 38.20 -18.92
CA GLY A 521 -14.64 38.66 -18.28
C GLY A 521 -15.88 38.31 -19.10
N GLY A 522 -17.02 38.14 -18.42
CA GLY A 522 -18.33 37.88 -19.04
C GLY A 522 -19.17 36.87 -18.24
N ALA A 523 -20.28 36.42 -18.83
CA ALA A 523 -21.16 35.44 -18.20
C ALA A 523 -20.66 34.01 -18.48
N TYR A 524 -20.36 33.27 -17.41
CA TYR A 524 -19.99 31.86 -17.47
C TYR A 524 -21.19 31.02 -17.05
N GLN A 525 -21.31 29.84 -17.64
CA GLN A 525 -22.29 28.84 -17.24
C GLN A 525 -21.58 27.57 -16.81
N VAL A 526 -21.90 27.05 -15.63
CA VAL A 526 -21.56 25.69 -15.23
C VAL A 526 -22.83 24.83 -15.29
N VAL A 527 -22.75 23.68 -15.94
CA VAL A 527 -23.81 22.67 -15.92
C VAL A 527 -23.31 21.49 -15.11
N ILE A 528 -23.96 21.20 -14.00
CA ILE A 528 -23.67 20.03 -13.16
C ILE A 528 -24.58 18.91 -13.66
N ALA A 529 -24.02 17.88 -14.27
CA ALA A 529 -24.75 16.67 -14.63
C ALA A 529 -24.43 15.57 -13.63
N ALA A 530 -25.46 15.04 -12.96
CA ALA A 530 -25.32 13.94 -12.01
C ALA A 530 -26.14 12.73 -12.48
N ASP A 531 -25.54 11.54 -12.41
CA ASP A 531 -26.15 10.29 -12.84
C ASP A 531 -26.01 9.20 -11.76
N ALA A 532 -27.13 8.89 -11.10
CA ALA A 532 -27.24 7.82 -10.11
C ALA A 532 -27.78 6.50 -10.70
N GLY A 533 -27.97 6.42 -12.02
CA GLY A 533 -28.49 5.25 -12.74
C GLY A 533 -29.80 5.52 -13.49
N PRO A 534 -30.38 4.47 -14.13
CA PRO A 534 -31.58 4.60 -14.95
C PRO A 534 -32.74 5.27 -14.19
N GLY A 535 -33.31 6.32 -14.77
CA GLY A 535 -34.42 7.09 -14.17
C GLY A 535 -34.00 8.02 -13.02
N ARG A 536 -32.70 8.13 -12.71
CA ARG A 536 -32.15 8.98 -11.64
C ARG A 536 -31.00 9.83 -12.17
N GLN A 537 -31.32 10.73 -13.08
CA GLN A 537 -30.39 11.71 -13.65
C GLN A 537 -30.90 13.12 -13.35
N ALA A 538 -29.99 14.02 -13.02
CA ALA A 538 -30.30 15.42 -12.75
C ALA A 538 -29.28 16.32 -13.45
N SER A 539 -29.72 17.50 -13.87
CA SER A 539 -28.85 18.52 -14.45
C SER A 539 -29.21 19.88 -13.90
N LEU A 540 -28.22 20.63 -13.43
CA LEU A 540 -28.41 21.97 -12.88
C LEU A 540 -27.50 22.97 -13.60
N PRO A 541 -28.05 23.82 -14.48
CA PRO A 541 -27.32 24.95 -15.05
C PRO A 541 -27.27 26.12 -14.06
N VAL A 542 -26.08 26.65 -13.81
CA VAL A 542 -25.85 27.85 -12.99
C VAL A 542 -25.03 28.85 -13.79
N VAL A 543 -25.51 30.10 -13.85
CA VAL A 543 -24.85 31.19 -14.57
C VAL A 543 -24.29 32.20 -13.57
N PHE A 544 -23.05 32.62 -13.78
CA PHE A 544 -22.39 33.60 -12.91
C PHE A 544 -21.52 34.58 -13.71
N PRO A 545 -21.41 35.84 -13.27
CA PRO A 545 -20.57 36.83 -13.91
C PRO A 545 -19.10 36.72 -13.46
N VAL A 546 -18.18 36.93 -14.39
CA VAL A 546 -16.75 37.13 -14.12
C VAL A 546 -16.36 38.55 -14.54
N ALA A 547 -15.76 39.30 -13.62
CA ALA A 547 -15.21 40.62 -13.92
C ALA A 547 -14.04 40.50 -14.90
N GLY A 548 -14.10 41.28 -15.99
CA GLY A 548 -12.99 41.39 -16.94
C GLY A 548 -11.79 42.10 -16.33
N PRO A 549 -10.61 42.03 -16.98
CA PRO A 549 -9.47 42.86 -16.57
C PRO A 549 -9.92 44.32 -16.55
N ALA A 550 -9.57 45.04 -15.48
CA ALA A 550 -9.85 46.47 -15.39
C ALA A 550 -9.33 47.14 -16.68
N ARG A 551 -10.21 47.85 -17.40
CA ARG A 551 -9.75 48.69 -18.51
C ARG A 551 -8.74 49.67 -17.91
N VAL A 552 -7.49 49.61 -18.35
CA VAL A 552 -6.59 50.74 -18.18
C VAL A 552 -7.20 51.86 -19.01
N VAL A 553 -7.90 52.78 -18.36
CA VAL A 553 -8.30 54.04 -18.97
C VAL A 553 -7.00 54.79 -19.21
N VAL A 554 -6.43 54.69 -20.41
CA VAL A 554 -5.40 55.63 -20.85
C VAL A 554 -6.12 56.98 -20.95
N PRO A 555 -5.78 57.99 -20.13
CA PRO A 555 -6.42 59.29 -20.23
C PRO A 555 -6.19 59.86 -21.63
N PRO A 556 -7.14 60.62 -22.20
CA PRO A 556 -6.96 61.24 -23.50
C PRO A 556 -5.72 62.18 -23.47
N PRO A 557 -5.04 62.41 -24.62
CA PRO A 557 -3.83 63.24 -24.69
C PRO A 557 -4.02 64.69 -24.22
N SER A 558 -5.27 65.14 -24.03
CA SER A 558 -5.65 66.49 -23.63
C SER A 558 -5.37 66.82 -22.15
N LEU A 559 -4.96 65.87 -21.32
CA LEU A 559 -4.50 66.13 -19.94
C LEU A 559 -2.98 66.36 -19.82
N LEU A 560 -2.23 66.39 -20.93
CA LEU A 560 -0.79 66.68 -20.97
C LEU A 560 -0.45 68.13 -21.38
N ALA A 561 -1.44 69.03 -21.48
CA ALA A 561 -1.18 70.46 -21.64
C ALA A 561 -0.95 71.12 -20.27
N ALA A 562 0.28 71.00 -19.75
CA ALA A 562 0.75 71.92 -18.71
C ALA A 562 1.25 73.23 -19.36
N PRO A 563 1.02 74.40 -18.75
CA PRO A 563 1.53 75.68 -19.25
C PRO A 563 3.04 75.74 -19.13
N GLN A 564 3.65 76.51 -20.03
CA GLN A 564 5.09 76.70 -20.12
C GLN A 564 5.68 77.26 -18.82
N GLY A 565 6.73 76.60 -18.32
CA GLY A 565 7.49 77.03 -17.15
C GLY A 565 8.48 75.95 -16.72
N GLU A 566 9.73 76.14 -17.13
CA GLU A 566 10.99 75.51 -16.70
C GLU A 566 10.98 74.21 -15.86
N GLY A 567 11.68 73.18 -16.37
CA GLY A 567 12.45 72.26 -15.52
C GLY A 567 11.89 70.88 -15.22
N LEU A 568 11.60 70.04 -16.23
CA LEU A 568 11.33 68.59 -16.03
C LEU A 568 12.23 67.66 -16.86
N LEU A 569 13.24 68.19 -17.55
CA LEU A 569 14.33 67.38 -18.13
C LEU A 569 15.50 67.14 -17.16
N THR A 570 15.37 67.58 -15.90
CA THR A 570 16.37 67.38 -14.84
C THR A 570 15.91 66.41 -13.73
N ARG A 571 14.77 65.71 -13.92
CA ARG A 571 14.30 64.68 -12.96
C ARG A 571 13.99 63.30 -13.57
N ALA A 572 14.04 63.14 -14.89
CA ALA A 572 13.89 61.82 -15.55
C ALA A 572 15.23 61.13 -15.85
N ALA A 573 16.38 61.81 -15.67
CA ALA A 573 17.72 61.26 -15.93
C ALA A 573 18.39 60.62 -14.70
N THR A 574 17.71 60.57 -13.54
CA THR A 574 18.29 60.09 -12.26
C THR A 574 17.52 58.95 -11.58
N ALA A 575 16.51 58.38 -12.24
CA ALA A 575 15.81 57.17 -11.77
C ALA A 575 15.96 55.96 -12.72
N TRP A 576 16.78 56.09 -13.76
CA TRP A 576 17.05 55.06 -14.77
C TRP A 576 18.51 54.56 -14.76
N ARG A 577 19.20 54.75 -13.63
CA ARG A 577 20.60 54.32 -13.39
C ARG A 577 20.79 53.45 -12.15
N SER A 578 19.73 52.90 -11.59
CA SER A 578 19.81 52.02 -10.42
C SER A 578 18.78 50.90 -10.52
N PHE A 579 19.05 49.92 -11.41
CA PHE A 579 18.90 48.49 -11.15
C PHE A 579 19.54 47.70 -12.33
N PRO A 580 20.53 46.83 -12.07
CA PRO A 580 21.17 46.02 -13.09
C PRO A 580 20.42 44.69 -13.35
N ASP A 581 20.56 44.22 -14.59
CA ASP A 581 20.49 42.84 -15.09
C ASP A 581 19.13 42.11 -15.33
N ARG A 582 18.73 42.24 -16.60
CA ARG A 582 18.20 41.24 -17.55
C ARG A 582 18.09 39.77 -17.05
N LEU A 583 16.87 39.26 -16.97
CA LEU A 583 16.55 37.84 -17.16
C LEU A 583 15.80 37.66 -18.50
N PRO A 584 16.23 36.75 -19.39
CA PRO A 584 15.56 36.50 -20.66
C PRO A 584 14.26 35.70 -20.48
N LEU A 585 13.35 35.85 -21.46
CA LEU A 585 11.99 35.28 -21.55
C LEU A 585 11.86 33.75 -21.35
N THR A 586 12.95 33.01 -21.17
CA THR A 586 12.96 31.58 -20.84
C THR A 586 12.73 31.29 -19.34
N ALA A 587 12.97 32.25 -18.44
CA ALA A 587 12.73 32.07 -17.00
C ALA A 587 11.24 32.20 -16.59
N ALA A 588 10.45 32.98 -17.33
CA ALA A 588 9.00 33.07 -17.12
C ALA A 588 8.27 31.78 -17.51
N ALA A 589 8.77 31.04 -18.50
CA ALA A 589 8.23 29.74 -18.89
C ALA A 589 8.53 28.64 -17.85
N LEU A 590 9.69 28.69 -17.18
CA LEU A 590 10.05 27.77 -16.10
C LEU A 590 9.23 28.00 -14.81
N LEU A 591 8.78 29.23 -14.54
CA LEU A 591 7.90 29.52 -13.40
C LEU A 591 6.46 29.00 -13.60
N ILE A 592 6.01 28.90 -14.85
CA ILE A 592 4.69 28.34 -15.21
C ILE A 592 4.72 26.80 -15.15
N ILE A 593 5.82 26.17 -15.57
CA ILE A 593 6.01 24.72 -15.46
C ILE A 593 6.27 24.28 -14.00
N GLY A 594 7.00 25.09 -13.22
CA GLY A 594 7.23 24.86 -11.80
C GLY A 594 5.96 24.91 -10.95
N ASN A 595 5.03 25.83 -11.25
CA ASN A 595 3.74 25.89 -10.56
C ASN A 595 2.79 24.73 -10.91
N ALA A 596 2.85 24.20 -12.14
CA ALA A 596 2.05 23.02 -12.52
C ALA A 596 2.51 21.72 -11.80
N LEU A 597 3.83 21.60 -11.52
CA LEU A 597 4.39 20.50 -10.74
C LEU A 597 4.13 20.64 -9.23
N PHE A 598 4.12 21.88 -8.71
CA PHE A 598 3.78 22.16 -7.31
C PHE A 598 2.28 21.91 -7.00
N LEU A 599 1.38 22.21 -7.94
CA LEU A 599 -0.04 21.87 -7.81
C LEU A 599 -0.29 20.35 -7.90
N SER A 600 0.46 19.61 -8.72
CA SER A 600 0.35 18.14 -8.78
C SER A 600 0.83 17.47 -7.48
N ALA A 601 1.81 18.05 -6.81
CA ALA A 601 2.28 17.60 -5.50
C ALA A 601 1.27 17.90 -4.37
N LEU A 602 0.60 19.06 -4.39
CA LEU A 602 -0.42 19.43 -3.40
C LEU A 602 -1.70 18.58 -3.51
N VAL A 603 -2.11 18.19 -4.73
CA VAL A 603 -3.24 17.26 -4.94
C VAL A 603 -2.90 15.84 -4.43
N SER A 604 -1.64 15.40 -4.55
CA SER A 604 -1.20 14.11 -4.01
C SER A 604 -1.02 14.11 -2.48
N LEU A 605 -0.62 15.24 -1.87
CA LEU A 605 -0.51 15.35 -0.41
C LEU A 605 -1.87 15.48 0.29
N ARG A 606 -2.88 16.10 -0.34
CA ARG A 606 -4.23 16.21 0.25
C ARG A 606 -4.98 14.88 0.30
N ARG A 607 -4.71 13.96 -0.64
CA ARG A 607 -5.23 12.57 -0.61
C ARG A 607 -4.64 11.72 0.54
N ARG A 608 -3.54 12.14 1.18
CA ARG A 608 -2.95 11.44 2.34
C ARG A 608 -3.36 12.03 3.70
N ALA A 609 -4.01 13.20 3.73
CA ALA A 609 -4.31 13.91 4.97
C ALA A 609 -5.76 13.72 5.48
N THR A 610 -6.64 13.07 4.72
CA THR A 610 -8.03 12.79 5.14
C THR A 610 -8.27 11.35 5.62
N GLY A 611 -7.21 10.60 5.93
CA GLY A 611 -7.27 9.25 6.50
C GLY A 611 -6.89 9.15 7.99
N ALA A 612 -6.85 10.26 8.72
CA ALA A 612 -6.57 10.27 10.15
C ALA A 612 -7.55 11.20 10.89
N ALA A 613 -8.72 10.66 11.20
CA ALA A 613 -9.54 11.01 12.36
C ALA A 613 -10.39 9.79 12.71
#